data_AF-A0A839WFG5-F1
#
_entry.id   AF-A0A839WFG5-F1
#
_cell.length_a   1.000
_cell.length_b   1.000
_cell.length_c   1.000
_cell.angle_alpha   90.00
_cell.angle_beta   90.00
_cell.angle_gamma   90.00
#
_symmetry.space_group_name_H-M   'P 1'
#
loop_
_entity.id
_entity.type
_entity.pdbx_description
1 polymer ?
#
loop_
_entity_poly.entity_id
_entity_poly.type
_entity_poly.pdbx_seq_one_letter_code
_entity_poly.pdbx_strand_id
1 'polypeptide(L)'
;MTMTAEQRAQLREVAERATCGRWELSFPCDSDSATIDREVEGFIPICVIEGAHPDGGYDEDFQSEQQANAEFIAAFHHAVALALLDELERKDKRIAELNFVCKSADQVQREYAEALGCAGDNESILVAIDEIKSRITELEARTVTVKLPEYKCSPDMHTKQFYETVGFNAAIDEFKRLNGEE
;
A
#
# COMPACT_ATOMS: atom_id res chain seq x y z
N MET A 1 6.88 20.53 -10.48
CA MET A 1 7.78 20.63 -9.31
C MET A 1 7.05 20.06 -8.10
N THR A 2 7.69 19.22 -7.29
CA THR A 2 7.09 18.68 -6.05
C THR A 2 7.66 19.47 -4.87
N MET A 3 6.80 19.98 -3.97
CA MET A 3 7.29 20.65 -2.76
C MET A 3 8.05 19.66 -1.86
N THR A 4 9.23 20.07 -1.39
CA THR A 4 10.00 19.32 -0.38
C THR A 4 9.27 19.32 0.97
N ALA A 5 9.68 18.43 1.87
CA ALA A 5 9.13 18.39 3.23
C ALA A 5 9.42 19.70 4.00
N GLU A 6 10.61 20.27 3.80
CA GLU A 6 11.00 21.56 4.39
C GLU A 6 10.12 22.70 3.89
N GLN A 7 9.86 22.77 2.58
CA GLN A 7 8.97 23.79 2.00
C GLN A 7 7.54 23.69 2.55
N ARG A 8 7.06 22.47 2.80
CA ARG A 8 5.74 22.25 3.39
C ARG A 8 5.69 22.64 4.86
N ALA A 9 6.72 22.33 5.63
CA ALA A 9 6.83 22.75 7.02
C ALA A 9 6.89 24.28 7.15
N GLN A 10 7.68 24.94 6.30
CA GLN A 10 7.75 26.40 6.22
C GLN A 10 6.38 27.01 5.86
N LEU A 11 5.69 26.45 4.86
CA LEU A 11 4.36 26.93 4.48
C LEU A 11 3.33 26.75 5.61
N ARG A 12 3.40 25.63 6.34
CA ARG A 12 2.55 25.37 7.50
C ARG A 12 2.78 26.42 8.59
N GLU A 13 4.03 26.66 8.97
CA GLU A 13 4.38 27.65 10.00
C GLU A 13 3.89 29.06 9.63
N VAL A 14 4.09 29.47 8.37
CA VAL A 14 3.62 30.77 7.87
C VAL A 14 2.09 30.85 7.89
N ALA A 15 1.39 29.78 7.48
CA ALA A 15 -0.06 29.75 7.48
C ALA A 15 -0.65 29.76 8.91
N GLU A 16 -0.05 29.04 9.87
CA GLU A 16 -0.50 29.05 11.27
C GLU A 16 -0.35 30.43 11.94
N ARG A 17 0.67 31.21 11.53
CA ARG A 17 0.90 32.58 12.02
C ARG A 17 0.05 33.64 11.32
N ALA A 18 -0.52 33.32 10.17
CA ALA A 18 -1.31 34.26 9.40
C ALA A 18 -2.65 34.58 10.10
N THR A 19 -3.28 35.68 9.67
CA THR A 19 -4.55 36.14 10.24
C THR A 19 -5.62 35.06 10.14
N CYS A 20 -6.06 34.54 11.29
CA CYS A 20 -7.11 33.52 11.33
C CYS A 20 -8.49 34.07 10.90
N GLY A 21 -9.40 33.18 10.48
CA GLY A 21 -10.74 33.54 10.00
C GLY A 21 -10.84 33.64 8.48
N ARG A 22 -12.04 34.00 7.98
CA ARG A 22 -12.30 34.23 6.55
C ARG A 22 -11.68 35.57 6.13
N TRP A 23 -11.08 35.58 4.94
CA TRP A 23 -10.58 36.79 4.32
C TRP A 23 -11.57 37.21 3.24
N GLU A 24 -11.98 38.46 3.26
CA GLU A 24 -13.00 39.00 2.35
C GLU A 24 -12.39 40.02 1.42
N LEU A 25 -12.76 39.95 0.15
CA LEU A 25 -12.30 40.89 -0.85
C LEU A 25 -13.29 42.04 -0.97
N SER A 26 -12.81 43.28 -0.82
CA SER A 26 -13.58 44.50 -0.97
C SER A 26 -12.96 45.43 -2.01
N PHE A 27 -13.82 46.16 -2.72
CA PHE A 27 -13.44 47.18 -3.70
C PHE A 27 -13.99 48.52 -3.21
N PRO A 28 -13.16 49.37 -2.56
CA PRO A 28 -13.60 50.69 -2.13
C PRO A 28 -14.05 51.51 -3.35
N CYS A 29 -15.25 52.10 -3.31
CA CYS A 29 -15.86 52.76 -4.47
C CYS A 29 -15.02 53.89 -5.10
N ASP A 30 -14.10 54.50 -4.32
CA ASP A 30 -13.23 55.60 -4.77
C ASP A 30 -11.77 55.15 -4.95
N SER A 31 -11.51 53.85 -5.04
CA SER A 31 -10.16 53.31 -5.19
C SER A 31 -10.10 52.25 -6.30
N ASP A 32 -9.10 52.37 -7.17
CA ASP A 32 -8.75 51.32 -8.13
C ASP A 32 -8.06 50.12 -7.45
N SER A 33 -7.84 50.18 -6.13
CA SER A 33 -7.14 49.14 -5.36
C SER A 33 -8.10 48.12 -4.77
N ALA A 34 -7.66 46.87 -4.73
CA ALA A 34 -8.39 45.79 -4.08
C ALA A 34 -7.94 45.65 -2.62
N THR A 35 -8.87 45.57 -1.67
CA THR A 35 -8.56 45.40 -0.25
C THR A 35 -9.00 44.03 0.23
N ILE A 36 -8.13 43.33 0.95
CA ILE A 36 -8.47 42.08 1.62
C ILE A 36 -8.63 42.37 3.09
N ASP A 37 -9.82 42.10 3.62
CA ASP A 37 -10.24 42.44 4.97
C ASP A 37 -10.57 41.18 5.79
N ARG A 38 -10.63 41.36 7.11
CA ARG A 38 -11.33 40.44 8.03
C ARG A 38 -12.49 41.15 8.71
N GLU A 39 -13.63 40.47 8.78
CA GLU A 39 -14.78 40.91 9.56
C GLU A 39 -14.66 40.41 11.01
N VAL A 40 -14.46 41.33 11.96
CA VAL A 40 -14.46 41.01 13.41
C VAL A 40 -15.33 42.00 14.19
N GLU A 41 -14.97 43.28 14.20
CA GLU A 41 -15.76 44.39 14.76
C GLU A 41 -15.71 45.56 13.76
N GLY A 42 -16.20 45.30 12.55
CA GLY A 42 -15.91 46.09 11.35
C GLY A 42 -14.83 45.45 10.48
N PHE A 43 -14.63 46.02 9.29
CA PHE A 43 -13.62 45.56 8.32
C PHE A 43 -12.25 46.10 8.71
N ILE A 44 -11.34 45.17 9.06
CA ILE A 44 -9.94 45.49 9.31
C ILE A 44 -9.12 45.02 8.11
N PRO A 45 -8.37 45.91 7.43
CA PRO A 45 -7.57 45.54 6.28
C PRO A 45 -6.40 44.66 6.69
N ILE A 46 -6.26 43.54 5.99
CA ILE A 46 -5.12 42.61 6.07
C ILE A 46 -4.05 43.04 5.07
N CYS A 47 -4.45 43.31 3.83
CA CYS A 47 -3.58 43.86 2.80
C CYS A 47 -4.37 44.65 1.75
N VAL A 48 -3.68 45.58 1.10
CA VAL A 48 -4.19 46.35 -0.05
C VAL A 48 -3.31 46.03 -1.23
N ILE A 49 -3.93 45.73 -2.36
CA ILE A 49 -3.27 45.46 -3.62
C ILE A 49 -3.56 46.66 -4.51
N GLU A 50 -2.52 47.44 -4.75
CA GLU A 50 -2.61 48.68 -5.52
C GLU A 50 -3.02 48.38 -6.96
N GLY A 51 -4.08 49.04 -7.41
CA GLY A 51 -4.48 48.99 -8.81
C GLY A 51 -3.69 49.97 -9.69
N ALA A 52 -3.99 49.93 -10.99
CA ALA A 52 -3.55 50.94 -11.94
C ALA A 52 -4.24 52.29 -11.65
N HIS A 53 -3.55 53.23 -11.00
CA HIS A 53 -4.08 54.60 -10.94
C HIS A 53 -4.06 55.21 -12.36
N PRO A 54 -5.08 55.97 -12.79
CA PRO A 54 -5.14 56.60 -14.11
C PRO A 54 -3.91 57.47 -14.44
N ASP A 55 -3.34 58.13 -13.44
CA ASP A 55 -2.13 58.95 -13.57
C ASP A 55 -0.81 58.13 -13.55
N GLY A 56 -0.88 56.83 -13.27
CA GLY A 56 0.26 55.93 -13.13
C GLY A 56 0.81 55.38 -14.44
N GLY A 57 0.10 55.59 -15.57
CA GLY A 57 0.52 55.12 -16.90
C GLY A 57 0.41 53.61 -17.10
N TYR A 58 -0.34 52.91 -16.26
CA TYR A 58 -0.65 51.48 -16.39
C TYR A 58 -1.87 51.26 -17.29
N ASP A 59 -1.91 50.11 -17.97
CA ASP A 59 -3.02 49.72 -18.85
C ASP A 59 -4.09 48.88 -18.12
N GLU A 60 -5.20 48.61 -18.82
CA GLU A 60 -6.33 47.82 -18.29
C GLU A 60 -5.93 46.37 -17.98
N ASP A 61 -4.94 45.82 -18.70
CA ASP A 61 -4.45 44.46 -18.48
C ASP A 61 -3.76 44.35 -17.11
N PHE A 62 -2.96 45.36 -16.73
CA PHE A 62 -2.36 45.42 -15.39
C PHE A 62 -3.43 45.49 -14.30
N GLN A 63 -4.48 46.30 -14.47
CA GLN A 63 -5.57 46.39 -13.49
C GLN A 63 -6.28 45.05 -13.28
N SER A 64 -6.56 44.36 -14.38
CA SER A 64 -7.20 43.03 -14.35
C SER A 64 -6.32 41.99 -13.65
N GLU A 65 -5.00 42.03 -13.87
CA GLU A 65 -4.04 41.16 -13.18
C GLU A 65 -4.03 41.40 -11.66
N GLN A 66 -4.02 42.66 -11.21
CA GLN A 66 -4.04 42.99 -9.78
C GLN A 66 -5.32 42.51 -9.10
N GLN A 67 -6.47 42.67 -9.75
CA GLN A 67 -7.74 42.17 -9.24
C GLN A 67 -7.74 40.63 -9.13
N ALA A 68 -7.23 39.93 -10.15
CA ALA A 68 -7.09 38.47 -10.11
C ALA A 68 -6.13 37.99 -9.00
N ASN A 69 -5.03 38.71 -8.76
CA ASN A 69 -4.12 38.42 -7.66
C ASN A 69 -4.81 38.58 -6.30
N ALA A 70 -5.64 39.61 -6.13
CA ALA A 70 -6.41 39.83 -4.91
C ALA A 70 -7.43 38.72 -4.64
N GLU A 71 -8.16 38.30 -5.67
CA GLU A 71 -9.07 37.17 -5.61
C GLU A 71 -8.33 35.88 -5.23
N PHE A 72 -7.16 35.62 -5.82
CA PHE A 72 -6.35 34.46 -5.50
C PHE A 72 -5.90 34.45 -4.03
N ILE A 73 -5.39 35.58 -3.52
CA ILE A 73 -4.90 35.67 -2.13
C ILE A 73 -6.07 35.52 -1.14
N ALA A 74 -7.22 36.14 -1.41
CA ALA A 74 -8.40 36.01 -0.57
C ALA A 74 -8.92 34.55 -0.54
N ALA A 75 -8.95 33.88 -1.69
CA ALA A 75 -9.34 32.48 -1.79
C ALA A 75 -8.32 31.53 -1.11
N PHE A 76 -7.03 31.81 -1.28
CA PHE A 76 -5.92 31.03 -0.71
C PHE A 76 -5.51 31.53 0.69
N HIS A 77 -6.48 31.90 1.52
CA HIS A 77 -6.23 32.26 2.91
C HIS A 77 -5.67 31.08 3.74
N HIS A 78 -5.12 31.40 4.92
CA HIS A 78 -4.45 30.46 5.83
C HIS A 78 -5.18 29.12 6.03
N ALA A 79 -6.50 29.14 6.22
CA ALA A 79 -7.28 27.94 6.48
C ALA A 79 -7.28 26.97 5.29
N VAL A 80 -7.33 27.51 4.07
CA VAL A 80 -7.24 26.70 2.84
C VAL A 80 -5.85 26.12 2.68
N ALA A 81 -4.80 26.92 2.93
CA ALA A 81 -3.42 26.43 2.88
C ALA A 81 -3.18 25.28 3.87
N LEU A 82 -3.63 25.41 5.12
CA LEU A 82 -3.53 24.35 6.14
C LEU A 82 -4.34 23.11 5.77
N ALA A 83 -5.58 23.27 5.31
CA ALA A 83 -6.41 22.15 4.89
C ALA A 83 -5.81 21.35 3.72
N LEU A 84 -5.21 22.04 2.74
CA LEU A 84 -4.51 21.40 1.63
C LEU A 84 -3.25 20.67 2.09
N LEU A 85 -2.48 21.25 3.02
CA LEU A 85 -1.31 20.60 3.61
C LEU A 85 -1.70 19.33 4.38
N ASP A 86 -2.77 19.37 5.19
CA ASP A 86 -3.30 18.20 5.89
C ASP A 86 -3.77 17.11 4.94
N GLU A 87 -4.40 17.50 3.81
CA GLU A 87 -4.79 16.55 2.77
C GLU A 87 -3.59 15.91 2.07
N LEU A 88 -2.56 16.69 1.78
CA LEU A 88 -1.32 16.18 1.19
C LEU A 88 -0.61 15.19 2.14
N GLU A 89 -0.47 15.53 3.42
CA GLU A 89 0.13 14.63 4.42
C GLU A 89 -0.65 13.32 4.55
N ARG A 90 -1.98 13.39 4.54
CA ARG A 90 -2.85 12.20 4.55
C ARG A 90 -2.65 11.33 3.31
N LYS A 91 -2.54 11.94 2.13
CA LYS A 91 -2.28 11.22 0.86
C LYS A 91 -0.90 10.58 0.87
N ASP A 92 0.13 11.29 1.33
CA ASP A 92 1.48 10.74 1.44
C ASP A 92 1.55 9.55 2.41
N LYS A 93 0.88 9.65 3.55
CA LYS A 93 0.74 8.53 4.49
C LYS A 93 0.06 7.34 3.82
N ARG A 94 -1.03 7.57 3.09
CA ARG A 94 -1.75 6.50 2.38
C ARG A 94 -0.88 5.84 1.30
N ILE A 95 -0.10 6.62 0.56
CA ILE A 95 0.85 6.11 -0.44
C ILE A 95 1.92 5.24 0.24
N ALA A 96 2.46 5.67 1.38
CA ALA A 96 3.44 4.89 2.13
C ALA A 96 2.86 3.56 2.63
N GLU A 97 1.63 3.57 3.17
CA GLU A 97 0.91 2.35 3.58
C GLU A 97 0.69 1.39 2.40
N LEU A 98 0.20 1.90 1.26
CA LEU A 98 -0.03 1.08 0.07
C LEU A 98 1.28 0.48 -0.46
N ASN A 99 2.35 1.27 -0.51
CA ASN A 99 3.66 0.78 -0.91
C ASN A 99 4.20 -0.31 0.03
N PHE A 100 3.97 -0.18 1.34
CA PHE A 100 4.32 -1.22 2.30
C PHE A 100 3.54 -2.51 2.04
N VAL A 101 2.21 -2.40 1.87
CA VAL A 101 1.35 -3.56 1.58
C VAL A 101 1.79 -4.25 0.29
N CYS A 102 1.98 -3.52 -0.80
CA CYS A 102 2.45 -4.10 -2.07
C CYS A 102 3.80 -4.82 -1.91
N LYS A 103 4.78 -4.18 -1.27
CA LYS A 103 6.10 -4.81 -1.04
C LYS A 103 5.99 -6.09 -0.20
N SER A 104 5.17 -6.07 0.84
CA SER A 104 4.95 -7.24 1.70
C SER A 104 4.23 -8.36 0.97
N ALA A 105 3.23 -8.04 0.15
CA ALA A 105 2.51 -9.01 -0.69
C ALA A 105 3.45 -9.62 -1.73
N ASP A 106 4.24 -8.80 -2.42
CA ASP A 106 5.24 -9.26 -3.39
C ASP A 106 6.28 -10.17 -2.74
N GLN A 107 6.69 -9.88 -1.50
CA GLN A 107 7.61 -10.72 -0.76
C GLN A 107 7.00 -12.08 -0.44
N VAL A 108 5.79 -12.10 0.14
CA VAL A 108 5.08 -13.34 0.47
C VAL A 108 4.84 -14.19 -0.79
N GLN A 109 4.47 -13.56 -1.90
CA GLN A 109 4.24 -14.24 -3.18
C GLN A 109 5.53 -14.87 -3.72
N ARG A 110 6.68 -14.19 -3.59
CA ARG A 110 7.99 -14.77 -3.95
C ARG A 110 8.36 -15.95 -3.06
N GLU A 111 8.17 -15.84 -1.75
CA GLU A 111 8.49 -16.92 -0.80
C GLU A 111 7.65 -18.18 -1.08
N TYR A 112 6.35 -18.02 -1.38
CA TYR A 112 5.51 -19.15 -1.80
C TYR A 112 5.97 -19.77 -3.11
N ALA A 113 6.30 -18.96 -4.10
CA ALA A 113 6.76 -19.44 -5.40
C ALA A 113 8.10 -20.18 -5.31
N GLU A 114 9.03 -19.71 -4.48
CA GLU A 114 10.29 -20.39 -4.18
C GLU A 114 10.05 -21.74 -3.50
N ALA A 115 9.19 -21.78 -2.48
CA ALA A 115 8.85 -23.01 -1.76
C ALA A 115 8.16 -24.06 -2.67
N LEU A 116 7.34 -23.60 -3.61
CA LEU A 116 6.64 -24.45 -4.58
C LEU A 116 7.49 -24.77 -5.81
N GLY A 117 8.62 -24.09 -6.02
CA GLY A 117 9.46 -24.23 -7.22
C GLY A 117 8.75 -23.78 -8.50
N CYS A 118 7.81 -22.85 -8.41
CA CYS A 118 7.00 -22.37 -9.54
C CYS A 118 7.28 -20.91 -9.88
N ALA A 119 6.63 -20.40 -10.94
CA ALA A 119 6.68 -18.98 -11.23
C ALA A 119 5.90 -18.18 -10.16
N GLY A 120 6.32 -16.93 -9.95
CA GLY A 120 5.81 -16.06 -8.89
C GLY A 120 4.46 -15.42 -9.17
N ASP A 121 3.64 -15.96 -10.07
CA ASP A 121 2.29 -15.47 -10.37
C ASP A 121 1.23 -16.37 -9.70
N ASN A 122 0.05 -15.79 -9.44
CA ASN A 122 -1.01 -16.50 -8.73
C ASN A 122 -1.49 -17.76 -9.46
N GLU A 123 -1.48 -17.78 -10.79
CA GLU A 123 -1.93 -18.93 -11.58
C GLU A 123 -0.97 -20.11 -11.40
N SER A 124 0.33 -19.86 -11.56
CA SER A 124 1.38 -20.87 -11.34
C SER A 124 1.38 -21.42 -9.92
N ILE A 125 1.23 -20.56 -8.91
CA ILE A 125 1.14 -20.97 -7.50
C ILE A 125 -0.08 -21.89 -7.28
N LEU A 126 -1.24 -21.54 -7.83
CA LEU A 126 -2.45 -22.35 -7.70
C LEU A 126 -2.29 -23.71 -8.37
N VAL A 127 -1.71 -23.76 -9.57
CA VAL A 127 -1.42 -25.01 -10.29
C VAL A 127 -0.48 -25.90 -9.46
N ALA A 128 0.62 -25.35 -8.94
CA ALA A 128 1.57 -26.11 -8.13
C ALA A 128 0.91 -26.67 -6.85
N ILE A 129 0.02 -25.91 -6.22
CA ILE A 129 -0.75 -26.37 -5.05
C ILE A 129 -1.65 -27.55 -5.43
N ASP A 130 -2.36 -27.48 -6.55
CA ASP A 130 -3.27 -28.55 -6.96
C ASP A 130 -2.53 -29.82 -7.42
N GLU A 131 -1.36 -29.68 -8.04
CA GLU A 131 -0.45 -30.80 -8.31
C GLU A 131 0.01 -31.48 -7.03
N ILE A 132 0.44 -30.71 -6.02
CA ILE A 132 0.86 -31.25 -4.72
C ILE A 132 -0.31 -31.97 -4.02
N LYS A 133 -1.51 -31.37 -3.99
CA LYS A 133 -2.71 -32.02 -3.41
C LYS A 133 -3.03 -33.35 -4.10
N SER A 134 -2.93 -33.38 -5.43
CA SER A 134 -3.16 -34.60 -6.21
C SER A 134 -2.12 -35.67 -5.85
N ARG A 135 -0.84 -35.28 -5.73
CA ARG A 135 0.24 -36.19 -5.33
C ARG A 135 0.07 -36.72 -3.91
N ILE A 136 -0.38 -35.89 -2.96
CA ILE A 136 -0.70 -36.33 -1.60
C ILE A 136 -1.82 -37.37 -1.62
N THR A 137 -2.90 -37.11 -2.35
CA THR A 137 -4.04 -38.05 -2.47
C THR A 137 -3.59 -39.39 -3.06
N GLU A 138 -2.72 -39.36 -4.08
CA GLU A 138 -2.14 -40.58 -4.65
C GLU A 138 -1.29 -41.34 -3.62
N LEU A 139 -0.40 -40.64 -2.90
CA LEU A 139 0.46 -41.24 -1.89
C LEU A 139 -0.31 -41.81 -0.70
N GLU A 140 -1.37 -41.14 -0.24
CA GLU A 140 -2.25 -41.62 0.82
C GLU A 140 -3.07 -42.85 0.40
N ALA A 141 -3.41 -42.96 -0.89
CA ALA A 141 -4.12 -44.12 -1.44
C ALA A 141 -3.20 -45.33 -1.71
N ARG A 142 -1.87 -45.17 -1.69
CA ARG A 142 -0.94 -46.27 -1.94
C ARG A 142 -0.98 -47.31 -0.82
N THR A 143 -1.37 -48.52 -1.17
CA THR A 143 -1.32 -49.70 -0.29
C THR A 143 -0.20 -50.64 -0.74
N VAL A 144 0.69 -51.03 0.18
CA VAL A 144 1.76 -52.01 -0.11
C VAL A 144 1.24 -53.42 0.16
N THR A 145 1.32 -54.30 -0.85
CA THR A 145 0.93 -55.71 -0.72
C THR A 145 2.17 -56.59 -0.80
N VAL A 146 2.47 -57.35 0.27
CA VAL A 146 3.61 -58.27 0.30
C VAL A 146 3.16 -59.71 0.32
N LYS A 147 3.76 -60.52 -0.56
CA LYS A 147 3.59 -61.99 -0.53
C LYS A 147 4.45 -62.57 0.59
N LEU A 148 3.80 -63.15 1.59
CA LEU A 148 4.48 -63.88 2.65
C LEU A 148 5.10 -65.17 2.10
N PRO A 149 6.27 -65.60 2.62
CA PRO A 149 6.85 -66.90 2.28
C PRO A 149 5.89 -68.04 2.67
N GLU A 150 5.88 -69.10 1.86
CA GLU A 150 5.04 -70.28 2.12
C GLU A 150 5.35 -70.89 3.49
N TYR A 151 4.29 -71.12 4.27
CA TYR A 151 4.38 -71.75 5.58
C TYR A 151 4.91 -73.18 5.45
N LYS A 152 6.20 -73.37 5.74
CA LYS A 152 6.77 -74.71 5.93
C LYS A 152 6.59 -75.07 7.39
N CYS A 153 5.62 -75.94 7.66
CA CYS A 153 5.33 -76.51 8.98
C CYS A 153 6.57 -77.27 9.48
N SER A 154 7.50 -76.57 10.14
CA SER A 154 8.61 -77.18 10.85
C SER A 154 8.12 -77.56 12.26
N PRO A 155 8.49 -78.74 12.82
CA PRO A 155 7.98 -79.22 14.10
C PRO A 155 8.33 -78.35 15.31
N ASP A 156 9.27 -77.42 15.17
CA ASP A 156 9.75 -76.56 16.24
C ASP A 156 9.23 -75.13 16.05
N MET A 157 8.08 -74.87 16.67
CA MET A 157 7.50 -73.58 17.07
C MET A 157 8.14 -72.31 16.48
N HIS A 158 7.89 -72.01 15.20
CA HIS A 158 7.87 -70.62 14.76
C HIS A 158 6.53 -70.00 15.17
N THR A 159 6.52 -69.40 16.36
CA THR A 159 5.39 -68.60 16.84
C THR A 159 4.96 -67.57 15.79
N LYS A 160 3.64 -67.33 15.67
CA LYS A 160 3.00 -66.32 14.80
C LYS A 160 3.82 -65.02 14.67
N GLN A 161 4.44 -64.60 15.77
CA GLN A 161 5.34 -63.45 15.88
C GLN A 161 6.50 -63.44 14.87
N PHE A 162 7.11 -64.59 14.54
CA PHE A 162 8.21 -64.66 13.57
C PHE A 162 7.73 -64.30 12.15
N TYR A 163 6.57 -64.81 11.73
CA TYR A 163 6.00 -64.53 10.41
C TYR A 163 5.40 -63.13 10.32
N GLU A 164 4.81 -62.62 11.41
CA GLU A 164 4.42 -61.21 11.51
C GLU A 164 5.65 -60.30 11.36
N THR A 165 6.77 -60.66 11.99
CA THR A 165 8.02 -59.89 11.90
C THR A 165 8.65 -59.96 10.51
N VAL A 166 8.73 -61.14 9.90
CA VAL A 166 9.27 -61.33 8.54
C VAL A 166 8.40 -60.62 7.50
N GLY A 167 7.07 -60.74 7.62
CA GLY A 167 6.13 -60.04 6.76
C GLY A 167 6.19 -58.52 6.90
N PHE A 168 6.30 -58.03 8.14
CA PHE A 168 6.43 -56.62 8.43
C PHE A 168 7.75 -56.05 7.90
N ASN A 169 8.87 -56.76 8.08
CA ASN A 169 10.16 -56.36 7.54
C ASN A 169 10.15 -56.36 6.00
N ALA A 170 9.55 -57.39 5.37
CA ALA A 170 9.40 -57.42 3.91
C ALA A 170 8.49 -56.31 3.38
N ALA A 171 7.46 -55.91 4.15
CA ALA A 171 6.62 -54.75 3.83
C ALA A 171 7.38 -53.43 3.97
N ILE A 172 8.23 -53.30 4.99
CA ILE A 172 9.12 -52.14 5.14
C ILE A 172 10.12 -52.08 3.98
N ASP A 173 10.74 -53.20 3.62
CA ASP A 173 11.73 -53.26 2.54
C ASP A 173 11.10 -52.91 1.19
N GLU A 174 9.90 -53.43 0.90
CA GLU A 174 9.17 -53.10 -0.32
C GLU A 174 8.69 -51.64 -0.33
N PHE A 175 8.27 -51.10 0.82
CA PHE A 175 7.92 -49.69 0.96
C PHE A 175 9.14 -48.78 0.70
N LYS A 176 10.30 -49.10 1.28
CA LYS A 176 11.56 -48.38 1.05
C LYS A 176 11.97 -48.41 -0.42
N ARG A 177 11.89 -49.60 -1.04
CA ARG A 177 12.17 -49.80 -2.48
C ARG A 177 11.27 -48.94 -3.37
N LEU A 178 9.97 -48.86 -3.07
CA LEU A 178 9.01 -48.03 -3.82
C LEU A 178 9.26 -46.53 -3.66
N ASN A 179 9.90 -46.11 -2.58
CA ASN A 179 10.23 -44.71 -2.29
C ASN A 179 11.66 -44.32 -2.69
N GLY A 180 12.46 -45.24 -3.22
CA GLY A 180 13.84 -44.98 -3.65
C GLY A 180 14.82 -44.81 -2.49
N GLU A 181 14.48 -45.32 -1.31
CA GLU A 181 15.36 -45.40 -0.14
C GLU A 181 16.05 -46.78 -0.19
N GLU A 182 17.25 -46.86 -0.77
CA GLU A 182 18.13 -48.05 -0.66
C GLU A 182 18.92 -48.06 0.65
#